data_AF-A0A2P7NSP2-F1
#
_entry.id   AF-A0A2P7NSP2-F1
#
_cell.length_a   1.000
_cell.length_b   1.000
_cell.length_c   1.000
_cell.angle_alpha   90.00
_cell.angle_beta   90.00
_cell.angle_gamma   90.00
#
_symmetry.space_group_name_H-M   'P 1'
#
loop_
_entity.id
_entity.type
_entity.pdbx_description
1 polymer ?
#
loop_
_entity_poly.entity_id
_entity_poly.type
_entity_poly.pdbx_seq_one_letter_code
_entity_poly.pdbx_strand_id
1 'polypeptide(L)' 'MNKPETPVLETDLKMMDSVIDEKLRDMETPGFQAEFDPLEAERLGAFEESALSEQDALDSTIDQLQVSAK' A
#
# COMPACT_ATOMS: atom_id res chain seq x y z
N MET A 1 -3.94 25.07 -14.62
CA MET A 1 -5.23 24.77 -13.95
C MET A 1 -4.89 24.43 -12.52
N ASN A 2 -4.99 25.40 -11.61
CA ASN A 2 -4.77 25.16 -10.19
C ASN A 2 -6.02 24.48 -9.66
N LYS A 3 -5.92 23.17 -9.38
CA LYS A 3 -6.97 22.44 -8.68
C LYS A 3 -7.07 23.07 -7.28
N PRO A 4 -8.24 23.55 -6.83
CA PRO A 4 -8.35 24.04 -5.46
C PRO A 4 -8.11 22.83 -4.54
N GLU A 5 -7.02 22.87 -3.79
CA GLU A 5 -6.79 21.98 -2.67
C GLU A 5 -7.84 22.34 -1.62
N THR A 6 -9.01 21.70 -1.70
CA THR A 6 -10.02 21.79 -0.65
C THR A 6 -9.40 21.21 0.62
N PRO A 7 -9.32 21.98 1.73
CA PRO A 7 -8.80 21.44 2.98
C PRO A 7 -9.73 20.32 3.41
N VAL A 8 -9.19 19.10 3.48
CA VAL A 8 -9.94 17.94 3.96
C VAL A 8 -10.31 18.24 5.42
N LEU A 9 -11.60 18.31 5.72
CA LEU A 9 -12.06 18.70 7.05
C LEU A 9 -11.74 17.56 8.03
N GLU A 10 -11.36 17.89 9.27
CA GLU A 10 -11.06 16.89 10.31
C GLU A 10 -12.22 15.90 10.55
N THR A 11 -13.46 16.33 10.29
CA THR A 11 -14.65 15.49 10.38
C THR A 11 -14.68 14.41 9.29
N ASP A 12 -14.30 14.76 8.05
CA ASP A 12 -14.30 13.85 6.91
C ASP A 12 -13.25 12.75 7.10
N LEU A 13 -12.08 13.11 7.66
CA LEU A 13 -11.01 12.17 7.99
C LEU A 13 -11.44 11.16 9.06
N LYS A 14 -12.16 11.61 10.10
CA LYS A 14 -12.72 10.71 11.13
C LYS A 14 -13.79 9.78 10.59
N MET A 15 -14.64 10.26 9.68
CA MET A 15 -15.63 9.41 9.01
C MET A 15 -14.93 8.35 8.15
N MET A 16 -13.89 8.73 7.40
CA MET A 16 -13.09 7.80 6.61
C MET A 16 -12.43 6.71 7.48
N ASP A 17 -11.85 7.06 8.62
CA ASP A 17 -11.29 6.06 9.56
C ASP A 17 -12.36 5.09 10.07
N SER A 18 -13.56 5.59 10.41
CA SER A 18 -14.65 4.70 10.84
C SER A 18 -15.12 3.73 9.74
N VAL A 19 -15.14 4.19 8.48
CA VAL A 19 -15.50 3.34 7.33
C VAL A 19 -14.43 2.28 7.08
N ILE A 20 -13.15 2.65 7.16
CA ILE A 20 -12.02 1.72 7.04
C ILE A 20 -12.10 0.64 8.13
N ASP A 21 -12.35 1.03 9.38
CA ASP A 21 -12.49 0.11 10.51
C ASP A 21 -13.63 -0.91 10.32
N GLU A 22 -14.77 -0.47 9.78
CA GLU A 22 -15.90 -1.37 9.47
C GLU A 22 -15.53 -2.35 8.35
N LYS A 23 -14.94 -1.85 7.26
CA LYS A 23 -14.46 -2.70 6.15
C LYS A 23 -13.45 -3.74 6.62
N LEU A 24 -12.51 -3.38 7.50
CA LEU A 24 -11.51 -4.30 8.06
C LEU A 24 -12.14 -5.39 8.93
N ARG A 25 -13.18 -5.05 9.72
CA ARG A 25 -13.93 -6.05 10.49
C ARG A 25 -14.64 -7.03 9.57
N ASP A 26 -15.23 -6.55 8.47
CA ASP A 26 -15.91 -7.43 7.52
C ASP A 26 -14.91 -8.38 6.83
N MET A 27 -13.67 -7.94 6.57
CA MET A 27 -12.60 -8.80 6.02
C MET A 27 -12.19 -9.96 6.93
N GLU A 28 -12.49 -9.92 8.23
CA GLU A 28 -12.30 -11.07 9.12
C GLU A 28 -13.28 -12.22 8.82
N THR A 29 -14.32 -11.95 8.02
CA THR A 29 -15.28 -12.96 7.56
C THR A 29 -14.71 -13.75 6.39
N PRO A 30 -14.55 -15.09 6.50
CA PRO A 30 -14.03 -15.91 5.41
C PRO A 30 -14.85 -15.76 4.12
N GLY A 31 -14.18 -15.48 3.01
CA GLY A 31 -14.80 -15.31 1.70
C GLY A 31 -15.36 -13.91 1.43
N PHE A 32 -15.24 -12.97 2.38
CA PHE A 32 -15.54 -11.57 2.14
C PHE A 32 -14.29 -10.82 1.66
N GLN A 33 -14.48 -9.93 0.69
CA GLN A 33 -13.43 -9.06 0.16
C GLN A 33 -13.94 -7.62 0.18
N ALA A 34 -13.25 -6.75 0.90
CA ALA A 34 -13.55 -5.32 0.93
C ALA A 34 -12.75 -4.59 -0.15
N GLU A 35 -13.39 -3.62 -0.82
CA GLU A 35 -12.74 -2.70 -1.75
C GLU A 35 -12.36 -1.40 -1.03
N PHE A 36 -11.16 -0.91 -1.32
CA PHE A 36 -10.63 0.35 -0.77
C PHE A 36 -10.31 1.32 -1.89
N ASP A 37 -10.70 2.58 -1.72
CA ASP A 37 -10.28 3.66 -2.61
C ASP A 37 -8.78 3.94 -2.44
N PRO A 38 -8.08 4.55 -3.42
CA PRO A 38 -6.64 4.82 -3.32
C PRO A 38 -6.23 5.57 -2.05
N LEU A 39 -7.05 6.53 -1.59
CA LEU A 39 -6.81 7.27 -0.35
C LEU A 39 -6.98 6.41 0.91
N GLU A 40 -7.94 5.48 0.91
CA GLU A 40 -8.12 4.53 2.01
C GLU A 40 -6.97 3.50 2.03
N ALA A 41 -6.56 3.02 0.86
CA ALA A 41 -5.43 2.10 0.71
C ALA A 41 -4.11 2.73 1.18
N GLU A 42 -3.82 3.99 0.81
CA GLU A 42 -2.66 4.73 1.31
C GLU A 42 -2.66 4.85 2.84
N ARG A 43 -3.84 5.12 3.44
CA ARG A 43 -4.00 5.19 4.91
C ARG A 43 -3.74 3.84 5.60
N LEU A 44 -4.12 2.75 4.95
CA LEU A 44 -3.83 1.39 5.42
C LEU A 44 -2.37 0.97 5.21
N GLY A 45 -1.56 1.79 4.53
CA GLY A 45 -0.23 1.39 4.09
C GLY A 45 -0.26 0.30 3.01
N ALA A 46 -1.39 0.14 2.33
CA ALA A 46 -1.51 -0.67 1.13
C ALA A 46 -1.02 0.18 -0.06
N PHE A 47 0.29 0.39 -0.13
CA PHE A 47 0.94 1.03 -1.26
C PHE A 47 1.50 -0.04 -2.21
N GLU A 48 1.50 0.27 -3.51
CA GLU A 48 2.27 -0.53 -4.47
C GLU A 48 3.75 -0.32 -4.13
N GLU A 49 4.39 -1.35 -3.55
CA GLU A 49 5.82 -1.30 -3.28
C GLU A 49 6.58 -1.20 -4.60
N SER A 50 7.01 0.01 -4.95
CA SER A 50 8.07 0.22 -5.95
C SER A 50 9.46 -0.04 -5.35
N ALA A 51 9.53 -0.86 -4.29
CA ALA A 51 10.79 -1.26 -3.68
C ALA A 51 11.63 -2.06 -4.71
N LEU A 52 12.91 -2.24 -4.39
CA LEU A 52 13.82 -3.01 -5.22
C LEU A 52 13.25 -4.43 -5.41
N SER A 53 13.12 -4.90 -6.65
CA SER A 53 12.69 -6.28 -6.88
C SER A 53 13.70 -7.25 -6.26
N GLU A 54 13.30 -8.48 -5.93
CA GLU A 54 14.22 -9.49 -5.40
C GLU A 54 15.45 -9.66 -6.31
N GLN A 55 15.22 -9.63 -7.63
CA GLN A 55 16.27 -9.73 -8.63
C GLN A 55 17.20 -8.51 -8.60
N ASP A 56 16.65 -7.30 -8.54
CA ASP A 56 17.46 -6.07 -8.47
C ASP A 56 18.26 -5.98 -7.16
N ALA A 57 17.72 -6.54 -6.05
CA ALA A 57 18.41 -6.63 -4.77
C ALA A 57 19.61 -7.57 -4.80
N LEU A 58 19.45 -8.72 -5.44
CA LEU A 58 20.55 -9.66 -5.68
C LEU A 58 21.60 -9.07 -6.63
N ASP A 59 21.18 -8.42 -7.70
CA ASP A 59 22.06 -7.79 -8.69
C ASP A 59 22.88 -6.63 -8.09
N SER A 60 22.34 -5.92 -7.08
CA SER A 60 23.08 -4.88 -6.35
C SER A 60 24.14 -5.43 -5.39
N THR A 61 24.21 -6.75 -5.16
CA THR A 61 25.17 -7.34 -4.22
C THR A 61 26.58 -7.33 -4.81
N ILE A 62 27.52 -6.66 -4.13
CA ILE A 62 28.93 -6.55 -4.57
C ILE A 62 29.65 -7.91 -4.55
N ASP A 63 29.29 -8.78 -3.60
CA ASP A 63 29.90 -10.09 -3.38
C ASP A 63 29.23 -11.21 -4.20
N GLN A 64 28.75 -10.92 -5.42
CA GLN A 64 28.27 -11.98 -6.30
C GLN A 64 29.41 -12.97 -6.58
N LEU A 65 29.36 -14.12 -5.91
CA LEU A 65 30.23 -15.26 -6.16
C LEU A 65 29.99 -15.70 -7.60
N GLN A 66 30.88 -15.29 -8.51
CA GLN A 66 30.88 -15.77 -9.88
C GLN A 66 31.11 -17.28 -9.85
N VAL A 67 30.03 -18.06 -9.86
CA VAL A 67 30.11 -19.51 -10.00
C VAL A 67 30.45 -19.79 -11.47
N SER A 68 31.72 -19.63 -11.80
CA SER A 68 32.29 -20.09 -13.05
C SER A 68 32.22 -21.62 -13.05
N ALA A 69 31.12 -22.17 -13.58
CA ALA A 69 31.03 -23.58 -13.90
C ALA A 69 32.13 -23.89 -14.93
N LYS A 70 33.06 -24.75 -14.52
CA LYS A 70 34.19 -25.21 -15.32
C LYS A 70 33.80 -26.44 -16.14
#